data_AF-A0A4S2QQT6-F1
#
_entry.id   AF-A0A4S2QQT6-F1
#
_cell.length_a   1.000
_cell.length_b   1.000
_cell.length_c   1.000
_cell.angle_alpha   90.00
_cell.angle_beta   90.00
_cell.angle_gamma   90.00
#
_symmetry.space_group_name_H-M   'P 1'
#
loop_
_entity.id
_entity.type
_entity.pdbx_description
1 polymer ?
#
loop_
_entity_poly.entity_id
_entity_poly.type
_entity_poly.pdbx_seq_one_letter_code
_entity_poly.pdbx_strand_id
1 'polypeptide(L)'
;MNKNVTELFCFVDDFCKAINKNFAEKLLPNSKKPTRTPGITHSEILTIILLYQQSRCEDFKSFYTYYLKALHGSEFQNLPTYSRFIRLKS
;
A
#
# COMPACT_ATOMS: atom_id res chain seq x y z
N MET A 1 -10.98 16.92 -2.26
CA MET A 1 -10.44 16.35 -3.52
C MET A 1 -11.00 14.94 -3.64
N ASN A 2 -12.19 14.78 -4.24
CA ASN A 2 -12.78 13.46 -4.53
C ASN A 2 -12.19 12.96 -5.84
N LYS A 3 -10.93 12.51 -5.82
CA LYS A 3 -10.43 11.60 -6.85
C LYS A 3 -10.76 10.21 -6.34
N ASN A 4 -11.49 9.43 -7.13
CA ASN A 4 -11.99 8.10 -6.76
C ASN A 4 -10.80 7.25 -6.29
N VAL A 5 -10.76 6.88 -5.00
CA VAL A 5 -9.63 6.08 -4.47
C VAL A 5 -9.56 4.72 -5.13
N THR A 6 -10.70 4.20 -5.56
CA THR A 6 -10.79 3.02 -6.42
C THR A 6 -10.04 3.22 -7.75
N GLU A 7 -10.19 4.35 -8.44
CA GLU A 7 -9.48 4.61 -9.71
C GLU A 7 -7.97 4.71 -9.48
N LEU A 8 -7.56 5.42 -8.43
CA LEU A 8 -6.14 5.49 -8.04
C LEU A 8 -5.60 4.10 -7.73
N PHE A 9 -6.34 3.31 -6.96
CA PHE A 9 -5.95 1.95 -6.60
C PHE A 9 -5.84 1.05 -7.83
N CYS A 10 -6.82 1.07 -8.75
CA CYS A 10 -6.76 0.30 -9.99
C CYS A 10 -5.52 0.65 -10.81
N PHE A 11 -5.22 1.95 -10.97
CA PHE A 11 -4.02 2.39 -11.68
C PHE A 11 -2.73 1.88 -11.02
N VAL A 12 -2.63 2.02 -9.70
CA VAL A 12 -1.46 1.57 -8.93
C VAL A 12 -1.32 0.05 -8.98
N ASP A 13 -2.42 -0.69 -8.91
CA ASP A 13 -2.43 -2.14 -8.95
C ASP A 13 -1.98 -2.68 -10.31
N ASP A 14 -2.44 -2.08 -11.40
CA ASP A 14 -1.99 -2.42 -12.76
C ASP A 14 -0.49 -2.12 -12.94
N PHE A 15 -0.01 -1.01 -12.39
CA PHE A 15 1.42 -0.70 -12.35
C PHE A 15 2.23 -1.76 -11.57
N CYS A 16 1.77 -2.14 -10.38
CA CYS A 16 2.40 -3.19 -9.58
C CYS A 16 2.45 -4.53 -10.30
N LYS A 17 1.36 -4.92 -10.98
CA LYS A 17 1.31 -6.15 -11.79
C LYS A 17 2.32 -6.10 -12.94
N ALA A 18 2.39 -4.99 -13.67
CA ALA A 18 3.33 -4.81 -14.77
C ALA A 18 4.79 -4.92 -14.29
N ILE A 19 5.11 -4.30 -13.16
CA ILE A 19 6.42 -4.43 -12.50
C ILE A 19 6.68 -5.88 -12.11
N ASN A 20 5.78 -6.52 -11.36
CA ASN A 20 5.98 -7.89 -10.90
C ASN A 20 6.23 -8.86 -12.07
N LYS A 21 5.53 -8.68 -13.19
CA LYS A 21 5.78 -9.46 -14.41
C LYS A 21 7.17 -9.22 -14.97
N ASN A 22 7.60 -7.96 -15.07
CA ASN A 22 8.94 -7.62 -15.58
C ASN A 22 10.08 -8.16 -14.69
N PHE A 23 9.86 -8.13 -13.37
CA PHE A 23 10.84 -8.57 -12.37
C PHE A 23 10.85 -10.09 -12.17
N ALA A 24 9.73 -10.79 -12.34
CA ALA A 24 9.67 -12.25 -12.23
C ALA A 24 10.65 -12.95 -13.18
N GLU A 25 10.90 -12.38 -14.36
CA GLU A 25 11.84 -12.92 -15.35
C GLU A 25 13.31 -12.58 -15.04
N LYS A 26 13.56 -11.62 -14.14
CA LYS A 26 14.88 -11.04 -13.86
C LYS A 26 15.39 -11.31 -12.46
N LEU A 27 14.54 -11.79 -11.55
CA LEU A 27 14.94 -12.09 -10.18
C LEU A 27 15.76 -13.37 -10.11
N LEU A 28 16.83 -13.32 -9.32
CA LEU A 28 17.56 -14.53 -8.95
C LEU A 28 16.62 -15.49 -8.20
N PRO A 29 16.73 -16.80 -8.45
CA PRO A 29 15.90 -17.79 -7.76
C PRO A 29 16.14 -17.70 -6.26
N ASN A 30 15.11 -17.28 -5.54
CA ASN A 30 15.16 -17.18 -4.09
C ASN A 30 14.66 -18.50 -3.49
N SER A 31 15.55 -19.24 -2.82
CA SER A 31 15.23 -20.55 -2.23
C SER A 31 14.41 -20.45 -0.95
N LYS A 32 14.30 -19.26 -0.35
CA LYS A 32 13.52 -19.03 0.87
C LYS A 32 12.19 -18.38 0.53
N LYS A 33 11.12 -19.18 0.57
CA LYS A 33 9.74 -18.66 0.56
C LYS A 33 9.38 -18.12 1.94
N PRO A 34 8.73 -16.96 2.05
CA PRO A 34 8.28 -16.45 3.34
C PRO A 34 7.27 -17.40 3.98
N THR A 35 7.42 -17.68 5.27
CA THR A 35 6.49 -18.53 6.05
C THR A 35 5.13 -17.84 6.27
N ARG A 36 5.05 -16.51 6.08
CA ARG A 36 3.83 -15.73 6.27
C ARG A 36 3.62 -14.77 5.11
N THR A 37 2.41 -14.74 4.58
CA THR A 37 1.98 -13.72 3.63
C THR A 37 1.61 -12.44 4.39
N PRO A 38 2.09 -11.26 3.96
CA PRO A 38 1.65 -10.00 4.53
C PRO A 38 0.15 -9.81 4.27
N GLY A 39 -0.59 -9.27 5.25
CA GLY A 39 -2.03 -8.98 5.11
C GLY A 39 -2.34 -7.72 4.29
N ILE A 40 -1.31 -7.13 3.68
CA ILE A 40 -1.40 -5.96 2.82
C ILE A 40 -0.45 -6.17 1.63
N THR A 41 -0.87 -5.74 0.46
CA THR A 41 -0.17 -5.85 -0.82
C THR A 41 0.70 -4.61 -1.10
N HIS A 42 1.63 -4.73 -2.05
CA HIS A 42 2.43 -3.59 -2.51
C HIS A 42 1.57 -2.48 -3.12
N SER A 43 0.52 -2.85 -3.86
CA SER A 43 -0.43 -1.90 -4.46
C SER A 43 -1.13 -1.05 -3.40
N GLU A 44 -1.59 -1.68 -2.31
CA GLU A 44 -2.22 -0.98 -1.17
C GLU A 44 -1.22 -0.06 -0.46
N ILE A 45 0.01 -0.53 -0.18
CA ILE A 45 1.06 0.29 0.45
C ILE A 45 1.34 1.54 -0.40
N LEU A 46 1.52 1.38 -1.72
CA LEU A 46 1.77 2.50 -2.62
C LEU A 46 0.59 3.46 -2.66
N THR A 47 -0.64 2.94 -2.73
CA THR A 47 -1.85 3.76 -2.74
C THR A 47 -1.93 4.62 -1.47
N ILE A 48 -1.68 4.05 -0.29
CA ILE A 48 -1.66 4.78 0.99
C ILE A 48 -0.61 5.88 1.00
N ILE A 49 0.58 5.62 0.44
CA ILE A 49 1.66 6.63 0.34
C ILE A 49 1.25 7.78 -0.59
N LEU A 50 0.62 7.48 -1.73
CA LEU A 50 0.14 8.51 -2.66
C LEU A 50 -0.99 9.34 -2.06
N LEU A 51 -1.92 8.70 -1.34
CA LEU A 51 -2.97 9.41 -0.59
C LEU A 51 -2.37 10.32 0.48
N TYR A 52 -1.31 9.90 1.16
CA TYR A 52 -0.60 10.76 2.12
C TYR A 52 -0.01 11.99 1.43
N GLN A 53 0.70 11.82 0.31
CA GLN A 53 1.26 12.94 -0.44
C GLN A 53 0.20 13.94 -0.89
N GLN A 54 -1.00 13.46 -1.22
CA GLN A 54 -2.14 14.29 -1.61
C GLN A 54 -2.84 14.96 -0.43
N SER A 55 -2.80 14.36 0.77
CA SER A 55 -3.51 14.83 1.96
C SER A 55 -2.96 16.12 2.55
N ARG A 56 -1.68 16.44 2.28
CA ARG A 56 -0.95 17.56 2.91
C ARG A 56 -0.91 17.50 4.44
N CYS A 57 -1.09 16.32 5.03
CA CYS A 57 -0.90 16.13 6.48
C CYS A 57 0.56 16.37 6.88
N GLU A 58 0.76 16.95 8.05
CA GLU A 58 2.09 17.30 8.57
C GLU A 58 2.93 16.06 8.88
N ASP A 59 2.31 15.02 9.42
CA ASP A 59 2.98 13.78 9.77
C ASP A 59 2.21 12.53 9.30
N PHE A 60 2.98 11.52 8.90
CA PHE A 60 2.44 10.28 8.34
C PHE A 60 1.67 9.45 9.38
N LYS A 61 2.02 9.56 10.66
CA LYS A 61 1.40 8.78 11.73
C LYS A 61 -0.03 9.23 11.97
N SER A 62 -0.27 10.54 12.04
CA SER A 62 -1.60 11.13 12.18
C SER A 62 -2.46 10.84 10.95
N PHE A 63 -1.90 10.97 9.74
CA PHE A 63 -2.58 10.58 8.51
C PHE A 63 -3.04 9.11 8.54
N TYR A 64 -2.12 8.18 8.83
CA TYR A 64 -2.41 6.75 8.80
C TYR A 64 -3.40 6.32 9.89
N THR A 65 -3.27 6.91 11.08
CA THR A 65 -4.06 6.50 12.25
C THR A 65 -5.49 7.06 12.19
N TYR A 66 -5.64 8.31 11.75
CA TYR A 66 -6.92 9.02 11.82
C TYR A 66 -7.53 9.24 10.44
N TYR A 67 -6.81 9.91 9.53
CA TYR A 67 -7.35 10.36 8.25
C TYR A 67 -7.69 9.21 7.30
N LEU A 68 -6.76 8.25 7.16
CA LEU A 68 -6.94 7.06 6.33
C LEU A 68 -8.12 6.21 6.80
N LYS A 69 -8.24 5.99 8.10
CA LYS A 69 -9.36 5.23 8.68
C LYS A 69 -10.70 5.96 8.55
N ALA A 70 -10.70 7.28 8.73
CA ALA A 70 -11.92 8.08 8.65
C ALA A 70 -12.49 8.15 7.23
N LEU A 71 -11.62 8.25 6.22
CA LEU A 71 -12.07 8.46 4.83
C LEU A 71 -12.14 7.18 4.00
N HIS A 72 -11.28 6.20 4.30
CA HIS A 72 -11.15 4.98 3.49
C HIS A 72 -11.22 3.70 4.34
N GLY A 73 -11.75 3.77 5.57
CA GLY A 73 -11.85 2.59 6.44
C GLY A 73 -12.68 1.45 5.86
N SER A 74 -13.68 1.74 5.02
CA SER A 74 -14.48 0.73 4.31
C SER A 74 -13.70 0.03 3.19
N GLU A 75 -12.79 0.74 2.52
CA GLU A 75 -11.96 0.20 1.45
C GLU A 75 -10.74 -0.55 1.99
N PHE A 76 -10.25 -0.18 3.18
CA PHE A 76 -9.08 -0.78 3.80
C PHE A 76 -9.40 -1.48 5.13
N GLN A 77 -10.23 -2.53 5.08
CA GLN A 77 -10.74 -3.22 6.27
C GLN A 77 -9.64 -3.94 7.08
N ASN A 78 -8.58 -4.42 6.43
CA ASN A 78 -7.52 -5.23 7.04
C ASN A 78 -6.18 -4.49 7.17
N LEU A 79 -6.20 -3.19 7.50
CA LEU A 79 -4.99 -2.41 7.69
C LEU A 79 -4.14 -2.95 8.85
N PRO A 80 -2.83 -3.17 8.66
CA PRO A 80 -1.93 -3.43 9.76
C PRO A 80 -1.83 -2.20 10.69
N THR A 81 -1.38 -2.41 11.92
CA THR A 81 -1.06 -1.29 12.83
C THR A 81 0.02 -0.40 12.20
N TYR A 82 0.07 0.88 12.57
CA TYR A 82 1.07 1.84 12.06
C TYR A 82 2.50 1.28 12.14
N SER A 83 2.90 0.76 13.30
CA SER A 83 4.24 0.18 13.49
C SER A 83 4.50 -1.01 12.55
N ARG A 84 3.46 -1.84 12.31
CA ARG A 84 3.58 -2.96 11.38
C ARG A 84 3.64 -2.50 9.92
N PHE A 85 2.89 -1.47 9.56
CA PHE A 85 2.96 -0.83 8.24
C PHE A 85 4.35 -0.27 7.97
N ILE A 86 4.94 0.48 8.90
CA ILE A 86 6.30 1.04 8.75
C ILE A 86 7.32 -0.08 8.51
N ARG A 87 7.22 -1.20 9.23
CA ARG A 87 8.09 -2.36 9.03
C ARG A 87 7.88 -3.09 7.70
N LEU A 88 6.69 -2.98 7.09
CA LEU A 88 6.38 -3.59 5.79
C LEU A 88 6.74 -2.68 4.62
N LYS A 89 6.73 -1.35 4.82
CA LYS A 89 7.22 -0.36 3.86
C LYS A 89 8.74 -0.39 3.72
N SER A 90 9.45 -0.65 4.83
CA SER A 90 10.92 -0.66 4.92
C SER A 90 11.54 -1.90 4.30
#